data_AF-A0A8J3YXH6-F1
#
_entry.id   AF-A0A8J3YXH6-F1
#
_cell.length_a   1.000
_cell.length_b   1.000
_cell.length_c   1.000
_cell.angle_alpha   90.00
_cell.angle_beta   90.00
_cell.angle_gamma   90.00
#
_symmetry.space_group_name_H-M   'P 1'
#
loop_
_entity.id
_entity.type
_entity.pdbx_description
1 polymer ?
#
loop_
_entity_poly.entity_id
_entity_poly.type
_entity_poly.pdbx_seq_one_letter_code
_entity_poly.pdbx_strand_id
1 'polypeptide(L)'
;MLRVVDAHADLADDPGAVRLAAWYHDAVYDPRGADNEGASAQLAAATLASLGADNVDEVVRLVRLTAGHAPTAEDRNGRLLCDADLAVLAGTPQEYDAYAAAVRREYAHVPDELFRAGRSAVLRQLRDLPTLYRAVPDRAAWDSRARANLDRELTSLMEPAP
;
A
#
# COMPACT_ATOMS: atom_id res chain seq x y z
N MET A 1 2.85 -0.34 -7.71
CA MET A 1 1.46 0.02 -7.99
C MET A 1 1.05 0.04 -9.46
N LEU A 2 1.24 1.12 -10.25
CA LEU A 2 0.61 1.24 -11.60
C LEU A 2 0.87 0.08 -12.56
N ARG A 3 2.10 -0.45 -12.61
CA ARG A 3 2.42 -1.62 -13.45
C ARG A 3 1.54 -2.84 -13.13
N VAL A 4 1.22 -3.06 -11.85
CA VAL A 4 0.37 -4.18 -11.41
C VAL A 4 -1.08 -3.92 -11.80
N VAL A 5 -1.56 -2.68 -11.62
CA VAL A 5 -2.89 -2.27 -12.06
C VAL A 5 -3.05 -2.47 -13.57
N ASP A 6 -2.08 -2.04 -14.36
CA ASP A 6 -2.12 -2.15 -15.82
C ASP A 6 -2.05 -3.61 -16.31
N ALA A 7 -1.20 -4.43 -15.69
CA ALA A 7 -1.04 -5.83 -16.06
C ALA A 7 -2.26 -6.70 -15.73
N HIS A 8 -3.13 -6.24 -14.82
CA HIS A 8 -4.28 -6.98 -14.30
C HIS A 8 -5.57 -6.17 -14.36
N ALA A 9 -5.66 -5.23 -15.30
CA ALA A 9 -6.82 -4.36 -15.45
C ALA A 9 -8.13 -5.14 -15.63
N ASP A 10 -8.09 -6.33 -16.24
CA ASP A 10 -9.23 -7.23 -16.43
C ASP A 10 -9.81 -7.79 -15.11
N LEU A 11 -9.07 -7.69 -14.00
CA LEU A 11 -9.53 -8.13 -12.68
C LEU A 11 -10.42 -7.09 -11.99
N ALA A 12 -10.43 -5.83 -12.43
CA ALA A 12 -11.23 -4.75 -11.88
C ALA A 12 -12.54 -4.53 -12.67
N ASP A 13 -13.57 -4.02 -11.99
CA ASP A 13 -14.83 -3.62 -12.62
C ASP A 13 -14.72 -2.22 -13.27
N ASP A 14 -13.96 -1.31 -12.64
CA ASP A 14 -13.56 -0.02 -13.21
C ASP A 14 -12.03 0.14 -13.14
N PRO A 15 -11.29 -0.31 -14.16
CA PRO A 15 -9.84 -0.16 -14.22
C PRO A 15 -9.38 1.31 -14.34
N GLY A 16 -10.25 2.21 -14.78
CA GLY A 16 -9.98 3.65 -14.83
C GLY A 16 -9.93 4.23 -13.41
N ALA A 17 -10.92 3.92 -12.58
CA ALA A 17 -10.95 4.34 -11.18
C ALA A 17 -9.77 3.78 -10.39
N VAL A 18 -9.42 2.50 -10.59
CA VAL A 18 -8.27 1.89 -9.90
C VAL A 18 -6.95 2.58 -10.27
N ARG A 19 -6.75 2.93 -11.55
CA ARG A 19 -5.55 3.69 -11.98
C ARG A 19 -5.48 5.08 -11.36
N LEU A 20 -6.60 5.80 -11.36
CA LEU A 20 -6.67 7.13 -10.75
C LEU A 20 -6.42 7.05 -9.24
N ALA A 21 -7.06 6.11 -8.55
CA ALA A 21 -6.82 5.88 -7.13
C ALA A 21 -5.35 5.53 -6.85
N ALA A 22 -4.73 4.69 -7.70
CA ALA A 22 -3.32 4.38 -7.59
C ALA A 22 -2.42 5.61 -7.74
N TRP A 23 -2.80 6.57 -8.59
CA TRP A 23 -2.08 7.82 -8.74
C TRP A 23 -2.25 8.76 -7.54
N TYR A 24 -3.43 8.76 -6.93
CA TYR A 24 -3.78 9.71 -5.86
C TYR A 24 -3.54 9.20 -4.44
N HIS A 25 -3.40 7.89 -4.18
CA HIS A 25 -3.48 7.35 -2.82
C HIS A 25 -2.53 8.01 -1.80
N ASP A 26 -1.28 8.27 -2.21
CA ASP A 26 -0.26 8.98 -1.43
C ASP A 26 0.09 10.37 -2.03
N ALA A 27 -0.84 10.99 -2.79
CA ALA A 27 -0.60 12.30 -3.38
C ALA A 27 -0.42 13.41 -2.33
N VAL A 28 -1.04 13.23 -1.16
CA VAL A 28 -0.71 13.98 0.05
C VAL A 28 -0.01 13.03 1.01
N TYR A 29 1.22 13.37 1.38
CA TYR A 29 2.02 12.59 2.31
C TYR A 29 2.71 13.51 3.32
N ASP A 30 2.18 13.58 4.54
CA ASP A 30 2.87 14.15 5.69
C ASP A 30 3.19 13.02 6.68
N PRO A 31 4.47 12.67 6.92
CA PRO A 31 4.83 11.65 7.90
C PRO A 31 4.46 12.04 9.35
N ARG A 32 4.05 13.29 9.59
CA ARG A 32 3.53 13.79 10.88
C ARG A 32 2.01 13.97 10.88
N GLY A 33 1.36 13.80 9.72
CA GLY A 33 -0.07 13.91 9.54
C GLY A 33 -0.81 12.68 10.06
N ALA A 34 -2.07 12.84 10.45
CA ALA A 34 -2.89 11.76 11.00
C ALA A 34 -3.81 11.08 9.97
N ASP A 35 -4.05 11.71 8.80
CA ASP A 35 -5.01 11.24 7.79
C ASP A 35 -4.53 11.63 6.37
N ASN A 36 -3.45 10.98 5.91
CA ASN A 36 -2.88 11.24 4.58
C ASN A 36 -3.83 10.75 3.49
N GLU A 37 -4.42 9.56 3.65
CA GLU A 37 -5.34 8.97 2.69
C GLU A 37 -6.62 9.80 2.55
N GLY A 38 -7.16 10.32 3.65
CA GLY A 38 -8.30 11.24 3.61
C GLY A 38 -7.98 12.56 2.91
N ALA A 39 -6.79 13.11 3.11
CA ALA A 39 -6.34 14.32 2.42
C ALA A 39 -6.09 14.07 0.92
N SER A 40 -5.43 12.96 0.57
CA SER A 40 -5.27 12.46 -0.80
C SER A 40 -6.62 12.27 -1.50
N ALA A 41 -7.60 11.70 -0.81
CA ALA A 41 -8.96 11.52 -1.34
C ALA A 41 -9.65 12.86 -1.60
N GLN A 42 -9.48 13.84 -0.71
CA GLN A 42 -10.03 15.19 -0.92
C GLN A 42 -9.37 15.89 -2.13
N LEU A 43 -8.05 15.75 -2.28
CA LEU A 43 -7.32 16.26 -3.44
C LEU A 43 -7.81 15.62 -4.74
N ALA A 44 -8.00 14.29 -4.74
CA ALA A 44 -8.54 13.56 -5.87
C ALA A 44 -9.96 14.04 -6.22
N ALA A 45 -10.83 14.18 -5.22
CA ALA A 45 -12.20 14.65 -5.39
C ALA A 45 -12.25 16.02 -6.06
N ALA A 46 -11.53 17.00 -5.51
CA ALA A 46 -11.52 18.36 -6.03
C ALA A 46 -10.96 18.42 -7.46
N THR A 47 -9.86 17.73 -7.72
CA THR A 47 -9.18 17.76 -9.03
C THR A 47 -10.03 17.08 -10.10
N LEU A 48 -10.49 15.85 -9.84
CA LEU A 48 -11.23 15.06 -10.83
C LEU A 48 -12.62 15.64 -11.12
N ALA A 49 -13.30 16.19 -10.11
CA ALA A 49 -14.56 16.89 -10.32
C ALA A 49 -14.38 18.14 -11.22
N SER A 50 -13.29 18.90 -11.03
CA SER A 50 -13.00 20.07 -11.87
C SER A 50 -12.72 19.71 -13.33
N LEU A 51 -12.26 18.48 -13.58
CA LEU A 51 -11.99 17.94 -14.91
C LEU A 51 -13.19 17.22 -15.52
N GLY A 52 -14.31 17.10 -14.80
CA GLY A 52 -15.52 16.43 -15.28
C GLY A 52 -15.40 14.92 -15.39
N ALA A 53 -14.63 14.27 -14.51
CA ALA A 53 -14.54 12.82 -14.47
C ALA A 53 -15.83 12.17 -13.91
N ASP A 54 -16.23 11.02 -14.44
CA ASP A 54 -17.49 10.35 -14.07
C ASP A 54 -17.38 9.43 -12.84
N ASN A 55 -16.16 9.04 -12.45
CA ASN A 55 -15.90 8.01 -11.42
C ASN A 55 -15.26 8.55 -10.13
N VAL A 56 -15.45 9.84 -9.83
CA VAL A 56 -14.83 10.53 -8.68
C VAL A 56 -15.10 9.81 -7.37
N ASP A 57 -16.34 9.43 -7.10
CA ASP A 57 -16.74 8.80 -5.84
C ASP A 57 -16.03 7.45 -5.63
N GLU A 58 -15.87 6.67 -6.69
CA GLU A 58 -15.17 5.39 -6.62
C GLU A 58 -13.67 5.60 -6.39
N VAL A 59 -13.04 6.57 -7.08
CA VAL A 59 -11.63 6.92 -6.84
C VAL A 59 -11.42 7.34 -5.38
N VAL A 60 -12.30 8.19 -4.86
CA VAL A 60 -12.26 8.67 -3.47
C VAL A 60 -12.40 7.52 -2.47
N ARG A 61 -13.34 6.60 -2.71
CA ARG A 61 -13.53 5.41 -1.87
C ARG A 61 -12.28 4.52 -1.89
N LEU A 62 -11.73 4.29 -3.07
CA LEU A 62 -10.54 3.48 -3.30
C LEU A 62 -9.29 4.06 -2.65
N VAL A 63 -9.07 5.38 -2.73
CA VAL A 63 -7.97 6.05 -2.03
C VAL A 63 -8.10 5.85 -0.51
N ARG A 64 -9.28 6.06 0.07
CA ARG A 64 -9.46 5.84 1.53
C ARG A 64 -9.27 4.39 1.95
N LEU A 65 -9.56 3.44 1.06
CA LEU A 65 -9.40 2.02 1.32
C LEU A 65 -7.94 1.61 1.55
N THR A 66 -6.97 2.34 1.00
CA THR A 66 -5.54 2.05 1.18
C THR A 66 -5.05 2.28 2.61
N ALA A 67 -5.77 3.02 3.46
CA ALA A 67 -5.38 3.18 4.86
C ALA A 67 -5.42 1.85 5.65
N GLY A 68 -6.30 0.92 5.25
CA GLY A 68 -6.51 -0.36 5.94
C GLY A 68 -6.22 -1.61 5.11
N HIS A 69 -6.07 -1.48 3.78
CA HIS A 69 -5.86 -2.59 2.84
C HIS A 69 -6.83 -3.76 3.04
N ALA A 70 -8.09 -3.46 3.39
CA ALA A 70 -9.10 -4.42 3.80
C ALA A 70 -10.37 -4.38 2.91
N PRO A 71 -10.24 -4.65 1.59
CA PRO A 71 -11.39 -4.77 0.70
C PRO A 71 -12.25 -5.98 1.06
N THR A 72 -13.55 -5.92 0.74
CA THR A 72 -14.44 -7.08 0.81
C THR A 72 -14.13 -8.10 -0.30
N ALA A 73 -14.68 -9.30 -0.18
CA ALA A 73 -14.50 -10.36 -1.17
C ALA A 73 -15.16 -10.05 -2.52
N GLU A 74 -16.13 -9.14 -2.52
CA GLU A 74 -16.88 -8.69 -3.71
C GLU A 74 -16.24 -7.45 -4.36
N ASP A 75 -15.49 -6.63 -3.61
CA ASP A 75 -14.86 -5.39 -4.09
C ASP A 75 -13.66 -5.62 -5.03
N ARG A 76 -13.92 -5.86 -6.32
CA ARG A 76 -12.89 -6.19 -7.31
C ARG A 76 -11.87 -5.06 -7.50
N ASN A 77 -12.34 -3.83 -7.53
CA ASN A 77 -11.52 -2.64 -7.66
C ASN A 77 -10.58 -2.49 -6.46
N GLY A 78 -11.13 -2.59 -5.25
CA GLY A 78 -10.37 -2.48 -4.01
C GLY A 78 -9.34 -3.61 -3.85
N ARG A 79 -9.69 -4.85 -4.22
CA ARG A 79 -8.75 -5.97 -4.21
C ARG A 79 -7.56 -5.73 -5.13
N LEU A 80 -7.79 -5.31 -6.37
CA LEU A 80 -6.69 -5.02 -7.30
C LEU A 80 -5.83 -3.85 -6.80
N LEU A 81 -6.45 -2.79 -6.28
CA LEU A 81 -5.72 -1.63 -5.75
C LEU A 81 -4.81 -2.03 -4.58
N CYS A 82 -5.34 -2.76 -3.60
CA CYS A 82 -4.58 -3.17 -2.42
C CYS A 82 -3.45 -4.13 -2.79
N ASP A 83 -3.71 -5.08 -3.69
CA ASP A 83 -2.65 -5.97 -4.20
C ASP A 83 -1.53 -5.18 -4.90
N ALA A 84 -1.90 -4.15 -5.67
CA ALA A 84 -0.95 -3.31 -6.40
C ALA A 84 -0.13 -2.40 -5.49
N ASP A 85 -0.74 -1.90 -4.42
CA ASP A 85 -0.09 -1.08 -3.40
C ASP A 85 0.92 -1.89 -2.59
N LEU A 86 0.48 -3.05 -2.08
CA LEU A 86 1.29 -3.96 -1.27
C LEU A 86 2.25 -4.81 -2.11
N ALA A 87 2.31 -4.65 -3.43
CA ALA A 87 3.11 -5.48 -4.33
C ALA A 87 4.60 -5.50 -3.98
N VAL A 88 5.13 -4.40 -3.42
CA VAL A 88 6.54 -4.31 -3.01
C VAL A 88 6.90 -5.34 -1.93
N LEU A 89 5.94 -5.72 -1.08
CA LEU A 89 6.20 -6.71 -0.03
C LEU A 89 6.52 -8.08 -0.61
N ALA A 90 5.91 -8.44 -1.74
CA ALA A 90 6.13 -9.69 -2.47
C ALA A 90 7.36 -9.68 -3.39
N GLY A 91 8.17 -8.61 -3.37
CA GLY A 91 9.44 -8.55 -4.09
C GLY A 91 10.40 -9.67 -3.69
N THR A 92 11.44 -9.87 -4.51
CA THR A 92 12.59 -10.68 -4.10
C THR A 92 13.19 -10.13 -2.80
N PRO A 93 13.90 -10.94 -2.00
CA PRO A 93 14.52 -10.47 -0.77
C PRO A 93 15.37 -9.20 -0.98
N GLN A 94 16.11 -9.14 -2.09
CA GLN A 94 16.95 -8.00 -2.45
C GLN A 94 16.15 -6.73 -2.76
N GLU A 95 15.05 -6.85 -3.51
CA GLU A 95 14.16 -5.72 -3.79
C GLU A 95 13.49 -5.20 -2.51
N TYR A 96 13.06 -6.12 -1.65
CA TYR A 96 12.46 -5.77 -0.37
C TYR A 96 13.47 -5.08 0.56
N ASP A 97 14.69 -5.61 0.69
CA ASP A 97 15.72 -5.01 1.54
C ASP A 97 16.10 -3.60 1.04
N ALA A 98 16.15 -3.40 -0.28
CA ALA A 98 16.36 -2.07 -0.86
C ALA A 98 15.20 -1.11 -0.54
N TYR A 99 13.95 -1.59 -0.59
CA TYR A 99 12.77 -0.83 -0.17
C TYR A 99 12.82 -0.47 1.32
N ALA A 100 13.07 -1.43 2.22
CA ALA A 100 13.18 -1.20 3.66
C ALA A 100 14.30 -0.21 4.00
N ALA A 101 15.45 -0.32 3.34
CA ALA A 101 16.54 0.64 3.49
C ALA A 101 16.16 2.05 2.99
N ALA A 102 15.38 2.16 1.90
CA ALA A 102 14.86 3.44 1.44
C ALA A 102 13.93 4.09 2.48
N VAL A 103 13.00 3.32 3.04
CA VAL A 103 12.13 3.77 4.14
C VAL A 103 12.96 4.23 5.35
N ARG A 104 13.98 3.47 5.77
CA ARG A 104 14.85 3.91 6.87
C ARG A 104 15.53 5.24 6.58
N ARG A 105 16.00 5.47 5.36
CA ARG A 105 16.66 6.73 4.95
C ARG A 105 15.70 7.92 4.95
N GLU A 106 14.48 7.73 4.46
CA GLU A 106 13.44 8.76 4.46
C GLU A 106 13.13 9.23 5.89
N TYR A 107 13.07 8.27 6.82
CA TYR A 107 12.85 8.52 8.24
C TYR A 107 14.15 8.74 9.03
N ALA A 108 15.27 9.10 8.39
CA ALA A 108 16.55 9.35 9.07
C ALA A 108 16.47 10.41 10.17
N HIS A 109 15.51 11.33 10.07
CA HIS A 109 15.22 12.36 11.06
C HIS A 109 14.51 11.83 12.33
N VAL A 110 13.93 10.63 12.27
CA VAL A 110 13.27 9.99 13.42
C VAL A 110 14.30 9.19 14.23
N PRO A 111 14.34 9.35 15.56
CA PRO A 111 15.19 8.56 16.44
C PRO A 111 15.01 7.06 16.23
N ASP A 112 16.11 6.33 16.32
CA ASP A 112 16.21 4.90 16.01
C ASP A 112 15.18 4.03 16.76
N GLU A 113 14.97 4.29 18.05
CA GLU A 113 14.01 3.55 18.87
C GLU A 113 12.56 3.80 18.43
N LEU A 114 12.22 5.06 18.13
CA LEU A 114 10.89 5.44 17.68
C LEU A 114 10.60 4.89 16.26
N PHE A 115 11.59 4.95 15.37
CA PHE A 115 11.48 4.36 14.05
C PHE A 115 11.26 2.85 14.13
N ARG A 116 12.07 2.12 14.92
CA ARG A 116 11.91 0.68 15.11
C ARG A 116 10.53 0.33 15.65
N ALA A 117 10.05 1.05 16.66
CA ALA A 117 8.73 0.84 17.25
C ALA A 117 7.61 1.07 16.23
N GLY A 118 7.63 2.22 15.55
CA GLY A 118 6.61 2.59 14.55
C GLY A 118 6.61 1.66 13.34
N ARG A 119 7.78 1.39 12.76
CA ARG A 119 7.92 0.46 11.64
C ARG A 119 7.44 -0.94 12.03
N SER A 120 7.85 -1.46 13.19
CA SER A 120 7.38 -2.76 13.66
C SER A 120 5.86 -2.83 13.82
N ALA A 121 5.21 -1.76 14.27
CA ALA A 121 3.76 -1.70 14.39
C ALA A 121 3.08 -1.84 13.01
N VAL A 122 3.54 -1.10 12.00
CA VAL A 122 3.03 -1.20 10.61
C VAL A 122 3.23 -2.61 10.05
N LEU A 123 4.44 -3.18 10.20
CA LEU A 123 4.73 -4.52 9.68
C LEU A 123 3.87 -5.60 10.35
N ARG A 124 3.62 -5.49 11.67
CA ARG A 124 2.73 -6.41 12.38
C ARG A 124 1.28 -6.28 11.90
N GLN A 125 0.78 -5.06 11.76
CA GLN A 125 -0.57 -4.84 11.23
C GLN A 125 -0.75 -5.49 9.85
N LEU A 126 0.22 -5.31 8.95
CA LEU A 126 0.19 -5.95 7.62
C LEU A 126 0.28 -7.48 7.72
N ARG A 127 1.21 -8.00 8.55
CA ARG A 127 1.38 -9.44 8.76
C ARG A 127 0.12 -10.12 9.30
N ASP A 128 -0.61 -9.44 10.18
CA ASP A 128 -1.80 -9.96 10.85
C ASP A 128 -3.06 -9.93 9.97
N LEU A 129 -2.99 -9.33 8.79
CA LEU A 129 -4.04 -9.46 7.79
C LEU A 129 -4.21 -10.95 7.40
N PRO A 130 -5.45 -11.47 7.35
CA PRO A 130 -5.71 -12.87 6.97
C PRO A 130 -5.12 -13.23 5.60
N THR A 131 -5.20 -12.29 4.66
CA THR A 131 -4.60 -12.37 3.33
C THR A 131 -4.05 -11.00 2.93
N LEU A 132 -2.84 -10.95 2.39
CA LEU A 132 -2.26 -9.72 1.85
C LEU A 132 -2.76 -9.50 0.42
N TYR A 133 -2.77 -10.57 -0.38
CA TYR A 133 -3.12 -10.52 -1.80
C TYR A 133 -4.39 -11.31 -2.10
N ARG A 134 -5.26 -10.74 -2.95
CA ARG A 134 -6.63 -11.25 -3.14
C ARG A 134 -7.05 -11.35 -4.60
N ALA A 135 -6.55 -10.49 -5.48
CA ALA A 135 -6.92 -10.45 -6.89
C ALA A 135 -5.90 -11.20 -7.78
N VAL A 136 -4.60 -10.95 -7.60
CA VAL A 136 -3.59 -11.38 -8.59
C VAL A 136 -3.48 -12.92 -8.72
N PRO A 137 -3.20 -13.46 -9.92
CA PRO A 137 -3.17 -14.90 -10.16
C PRO A 137 -2.20 -15.67 -9.23
N ASP A 138 -1.01 -15.13 -8.99
CA ASP A 138 0.04 -15.76 -8.17
C ASP A 138 0.00 -15.33 -6.69
N ARG A 139 -1.17 -14.91 -6.19
CA ARG A 139 -1.34 -14.35 -4.84
C ARG A 139 -0.75 -15.23 -3.73
N ALA A 140 -0.82 -16.56 -3.83
CA ALA A 140 -0.28 -17.45 -2.79
C ALA A 140 1.26 -17.37 -2.69
N ALA A 141 1.93 -17.29 -3.85
CA ALA A 141 3.38 -17.12 -3.90
C ALA A 141 3.80 -15.70 -3.47
N TRP A 142 2.96 -14.70 -3.78
CA TRP A 142 3.16 -13.33 -3.29
C TRP A 142 3.00 -13.26 -1.76
N ASP A 143 1.96 -13.85 -1.19
CA ASP A 143 1.70 -13.88 0.26
C ASP A 143 2.86 -14.55 1.01
N SER A 144 3.33 -15.71 0.51
CA SER A 144 4.46 -16.42 1.11
C SER A 144 5.74 -15.57 1.12
N ARG A 145 6.08 -14.93 -0.02
CA ARG A 145 7.27 -14.06 -0.11
C ARG A 145 7.13 -12.82 0.77
N ALA A 146 5.96 -12.17 0.76
CA ALA A 146 5.70 -11.01 1.59
C ALA A 146 5.84 -11.34 3.07
N ARG A 147 5.24 -12.43 3.55
CA ARG A 147 5.36 -12.86 4.95
C ARG A 147 6.81 -13.16 5.33
N ALA A 148 7.57 -13.83 4.47
CA ALA A 148 9.00 -14.07 4.71
C ALA A 148 9.81 -12.76 4.78
N ASN A 149 9.49 -11.77 3.95
CA ASN A 149 10.14 -10.46 3.97
C ASN A 149 9.78 -9.64 5.22
N LEU A 150 8.48 -9.56 5.56
CA LEU A 150 7.99 -8.90 6.78
C LEU A 150 8.63 -9.48 8.03
N ASP A 151 8.71 -10.82 8.12
CA ASP A 151 9.28 -11.52 9.28
C ASP A 151 10.79 -11.28 9.42
N ARG A 152 11.51 -11.23 8.30
CA ARG A 152 12.95 -10.91 8.29
C ARG A 152 13.20 -9.48 8.78
N GLU A 153 12.43 -8.51 8.30
CA GLU A 153 12.56 -7.12 8.76
C GLU A 153 12.13 -6.96 10.22
N LEU A 154 11.05 -7.61 10.65
CA LEU A 154 10.64 -7.60 12.06
C LEU A 154 11.74 -8.13 12.99
N THR A 155 12.42 -9.20 12.56
CA THR A 155 13.55 -9.76 13.33
C THR A 155 14.70 -8.76 13.42
N SER A 156 15.10 -8.12 12.31
CA SER A 156 16.21 -7.16 12.31
C SER A 156 15.91 -5.87 13.08
N LEU A 157 14.63 -5.48 13.20
CA LEU A 157 14.20 -4.33 14.00
C LEU A 157 14.21 -4.62 15.51
N MET A 158 14.15 -5.89 15.91
CA MET A 158 14.21 -6.31 17.32
C MET A 158 15.64 -6.52 17.83
N GLU A 159 16.61 -6.69 16.93
CA GLU A 159 18.02 -6.81 17.30
C GLU A 159 18.60 -5.41 17.61
N PRO A 160 19.35 -5.25 18.72
CA PRO A 160 20.09 -4.03 18.97
C PRO A 160 21.09 -3.81 17.82
N ALA A 161 21.26 -2.55 17.40
CA ALA A 161 22.31 -2.23 16.43
C ALA A 161 23.67 -2.74 16.95
N PRO A 162 24.51 -3.36 16.10
CA PRO A 162 25.85 -3.76 16.48
C PRO A 162 26.73 -2.58 16.92
#